data_AF-A0A1Y5FAJ3-F1
#
_entry.id   AF-A0A1Y5FAJ3-F1
#
_cell.length_a   1.000
_cell.length_b   1.000
_cell.length_c   1.000
_cell.angle_alpha   90.00
_cell.angle_beta   90.00
_cell.angle_gamma   90.00
#
_symmetry.space_group_name_H-M   'P 1'
#
loop_
_entity.id
_entity.type
_entity.pdbx_description
1 polymer ?
#
loop_
_entity_poly.entity_id
_entity_poly.type
_entity_poly.pdbx_seq_one_letter_code
_entity_poly.pdbx_strand_id
1 'polypeptide(L)'
;MKWSIKNKVIDSLIINDENLINPWGVETSDTSAFYSLEDSIGYRFDIEEEDEVVDEGIHTYNALIRMKDGAFELNLKEELQGSKVLRSVTLNVLEDLPLMDFVLRFRFKDGYFKKAEISGNNFTADNSNIYHQFSTDEVKLLGERYNILVKVVEFVAPDRFEQNMYVRSRNKEWIIHARMIPKFSERSVIKLCSIWFMTRPIPKFLSDILLKSSYIKKMLWYRGERNPFKSRLMRVFNPNAFPMIELKKGDLLKWKVECIVSER
;
A
#
# COMPACT_ATOMS: atom_id res chain seq x y z
N MET A 1 -22.98 -12.75 4.51
CA MET A 1 -21.58 -12.41 4.18
C MET A 1 -20.70 -12.83 5.33
N LYS A 2 -19.55 -13.43 5.08
CA LYS A 2 -18.63 -13.90 6.14
C LYS A 2 -17.21 -13.44 5.82
N TRP A 3 -16.65 -12.62 6.71
CA TRP A 3 -15.24 -12.26 6.69
C TRP A 3 -14.42 -13.33 7.39
N SER A 4 -13.21 -13.59 6.92
CA SER A 4 -12.26 -14.46 7.62
C SER A 4 -10.92 -13.77 7.80
N ILE A 5 -10.38 -13.88 9.00
CA ILE A 5 -8.99 -13.53 9.30
C ILE A 5 -8.14 -14.79 9.21
N LYS A 6 -7.00 -14.69 8.54
CA LYS A 6 -6.00 -15.75 8.48
C LYS A 6 -4.64 -15.09 8.30
N ASN A 7 -3.63 -15.57 9.01
CA ASN A 7 -2.27 -15.03 8.94
C ASN A 7 -2.25 -13.49 9.12
N LYS A 8 -2.89 -12.97 10.18
CA LYS A 8 -2.84 -11.55 10.56
C LYS A 8 -3.56 -10.58 9.60
N VAL A 9 -4.31 -11.11 8.63
CA VAL A 9 -4.98 -10.29 7.61
C VAL A 9 -6.41 -10.75 7.35
N ILE A 10 -7.26 -9.81 6.89
CA ILE A 10 -8.51 -10.16 6.22
C ILE A 10 -8.16 -10.91 4.94
N ASP A 11 -8.36 -12.23 4.96
CA ASP A 11 -7.97 -13.16 3.90
C ASP A 11 -9.09 -13.36 2.89
N SER A 12 -10.34 -13.43 3.36
CA SER A 12 -11.49 -13.73 2.51
C SER A 12 -12.78 -13.05 2.94
N LEU A 13 -13.64 -12.86 1.94
CA LEU A 13 -15.03 -12.39 2.07
C LEU A 13 -15.89 -13.37 1.28
N ILE A 14 -16.61 -14.23 1.99
CA ILE A 14 -17.47 -15.25 1.40
C ILE A 14 -18.91 -14.75 1.34
N ILE A 15 -19.48 -14.73 0.14
CA ILE A 15 -20.88 -14.42 -0.14
C ILE A 15 -21.39 -15.47 -1.13
N ASN A 16 -22.44 -16.22 -0.78
CA ASN A 16 -22.98 -17.30 -1.63
C ASN A 16 -21.91 -18.29 -2.13
N ASP A 17 -21.05 -18.75 -1.21
CA ASP A 17 -19.91 -19.66 -1.48
C ASP A 17 -18.81 -19.11 -2.41
N GLU A 18 -18.91 -17.83 -2.81
CA GLU A 18 -17.91 -17.13 -3.62
C GLU A 18 -17.01 -16.27 -2.72
N ASN A 19 -15.68 -16.39 -2.85
CA ASN A 19 -14.73 -15.47 -2.19
C ASN A 19 -14.40 -14.30 -3.11
N LEU A 20 -14.78 -13.09 -2.73
CA LEU A 20 -14.64 -11.88 -3.54
C LEU A 20 -13.24 -11.23 -3.47
N ILE A 21 -12.45 -11.52 -2.45
CA ILE A 21 -11.21 -10.80 -2.16
C ILE A 21 -9.99 -11.71 -2.15
N ASN A 22 -8.83 -11.08 -2.28
CA ASN A 22 -7.54 -11.64 -1.88
C ASN A 22 -7.10 -10.92 -0.59
N PRO A 23 -6.05 -11.40 0.11
CA PRO A 23 -5.68 -10.85 1.40
C PRO A 23 -5.41 -9.34 1.41
N TRP A 24 -5.90 -8.64 2.42
CA TRP A 24 -5.71 -7.21 2.60
C TRP A 24 -4.52 -6.91 3.49
N GLY A 25 -3.73 -5.89 3.17
CA GLY A 25 -2.44 -5.66 3.82
C GLY A 25 -2.23 -4.23 4.31
N VAL A 26 -1.17 -4.08 5.10
CA VAL A 26 -0.52 -2.81 5.43
C VAL A 26 0.88 -2.87 4.83
N GLU A 27 1.33 -1.79 4.20
CA GLU A 27 2.65 -1.75 3.56
C GLU A 27 3.36 -0.43 3.85
N THR A 28 4.68 -0.49 4.02
CA THR A 28 5.53 0.70 4.08
C THR A 28 6.98 0.36 3.73
N SER A 29 7.78 1.35 3.37
CA SER A 29 9.17 1.15 2.97
C SER A 29 10.08 2.28 3.45
N ASP A 30 11.25 1.91 3.97
CA ASP A 30 12.35 2.84 4.24
C ASP A 30 13.33 2.86 3.06
N THR A 31 14.62 3.21 3.24
CA THR A 31 15.55 3.28 2.12
C THR A 31 15.89 1.92 1.51
N SER A 32 15.70 0.84 2.26
CA SER A 32 16.10 -0.52 1.88
C SER A 32 15.05 -1.57 2.21
N ALA A 33 14.51 -1.58 3.41
CA ALA A 33 13.46 -2.49 3.84
C ALA A 33 12.10 -2.17 3.20
N PHE A 34 11.29 -3.21 3.05
CA PHE A 34 9.90 -3.14 2.65
C PHE A 34 9.09 -4.03 3.59
N TYR A 35 8.28 -3.39 4.44
CA TYR A 35 7.37 -4.09 5.32
C TYR A 35 6.05 -4.36 4.60
N SER A 36 5.54 -5.58 4.75
CA SER A 36 4.18 -5.95 4.38
C SER A 36 3.61 -6.82 5.49
N LEU A 37 2.37 -6.54 5.88
CA LEU A 37 1.63 -7.38 6.82
C LEU A 37 1.28 -8.76 6.23
N GLU A 38 1.21 -8.87 4.89
CA GLU A 38 1.02 -10.18 4.24
C GLU A 38 2.34 -10.97 4.25
N ASP A 39 2.26 -12.21 4.74
CA ASP A 39 3.40 -13.12 4.80
C ASP A 39 4.12 -13.26 3.44
N SER A 40 5.45 -13.35 3.48
CA SER A 40 6.31 -13.59 2.32
C SER A 40 6.32 -12.50 1.23
N ILE A 41 5.71 -11.33 1.49
CA ILE A 41 5.70 -10.20 0.54
C ILE A 41 6.81 -9.19 0.82
N GLY A 42 7.09 -8.90 2.10
CA GLY A 42 8.09 -7.93 2.52
C GLY A 42 9.54 -8.46 2.50
N TYR A 43 10.51 -7.56 2.64
CA TYR A 43 11.95 -7.88 2.65
C TYR A 43 12.73 -6.98 3.61
N ARG A 44 13.72 -7.56 4.30
CA ARG A 44 14.74 -6.85 5.12
C ARG A 44 14.18 -6.04 6.29
N PHE A 45 13.17 -6.58 6.96
CA PHE A 45 12.66 -6.09 8.23
C PHE A 45 12.59 -7.25 9.21
N ASP A 46 12.57 -6.94 10.50
CA ASP A 46 12.36 -7.90 11.58
C ASP A 46 11.12 -7.49 12.38
N ILE A 47 10.34 -8.47 12.81
CA ILE A 47 9.25 -8.28 13.77
C ILE A 47 9.82 -8.70 15.13
N GLU A 48 10.00 -7.73 16.04
CA GLU A 48 10.61 -7.98 17.35
C GLU A 48 9.55 -8.45 18.37
N GLU A 49 8.34 -7.89 18.27
CA GLU A 49 7.19 -8.23 19.11
C GLU A 49 5.94 -8.27 18.24
N GLU A 50 5.04 -9.22 18.50
CA GLU A 50 3.74 -9.30 17.85
C GLU A 50 2.68 -9.86 18.78
N ASP A 51 1.48 -9.30 18.65
CA ASP A 51 0.27 -9.75 19.33
C ASP A 51 -0.92 -9.66 18.37
N GLU A 52 -1.72 -10.73 18.31
CA GLU A 52 -2.90 -10.82 17.45
C GLU A 52 -4.08 -11.33 18.28
N VAL A 53 -5.19 -10.61 18.21
CA VAL A 53 -6.45 -11.02 18.81
C VAL A 53 -7.53 -11.00 17.74
N VAL A 54 -8.19 -12.14 17.57
CA VAL A 54 -9.35 -12.30 16.68
C VAL A 54 -10.54 -12.71 17.54
N ASP A 55 -11.54 -11.84 17.60
CA ASP A 55 -12.81 -12.07 18.27
C ASP A 55 -13.97 -11.88 17.28
N GLU A 56 -15.21 -12.14 17.71
CA GLU A 56 -16.38 -12.00 16.87
C GLU A 56 -16.53 -10.57 16.33
N GLY A 57 -16.25 -10.41 15.05
CA GLY A 57 -16.36 -9.14 14.35
C GLY A 57 -15.23 -8.14 14.62
N ILE A 58 -14.19 -8.51 15.36
CA ILE A 58 -13.05 -7.63 15.67
C ILE A 58 -11.73 -8.37 15.45
N HIS A 59 -10.80 -7.72 14.78
CA HIS A 59 -9.42 -8.18 14.64
C HIS A 59 -8.48 -7.05 15.05
N THR A 60 -7.56 -7.35 15.96
CA THR A 60 -6.48 -6.44 16.34
C THR A 60 -5.14 -7.10 16.13
N TYR A 61 -4.20 -6.34 15.57
CA TYR A 61 -2.83 -6.77 15.36
C TYR A 61 -1.89 -5.64 15.80
N ASN A 62 -0.99 -5.96 16.72
CA ASN A 62 0.01 -5.03 17.22
C ASN A 62 1.40 -5.63 16.95
N ALA A 63 2.33 -4.83 16.47
CA ALA A 63 3.70 -5.30 16.23
C ALA A 63 4.75 -4.21 16.36
N LEU A 64 5.91 -4.56 16.90
CA LEU A 64 7.11 -3.75 16.84
C LEU A 64 7.95 -4.20 15.64
N ILE A 65 8.11 -3.30 14.67
CA ILE A 65 8.78 -3.58 13.41
C ILE A 65 10.10 -2.81 13.34
N ARG A 66 11.19 -3.55 13.19
CA ARG A 66 12.53 -3.04 12.92
C ARG A 66 12.75 -3.01 11.41
N MET A 67 12.92 -1.81 10.88
CA MET A 67 13.33 -1.60 9.49
C MET A 67 14.85 -1.43 9.42
N LYS A 68 15.39 -1.14 8.23
CA LYS A 68 16.83 -0.96 8.06
C LYS A 68 17.33 0.35 8.69
N ASP A 69 16.53 1.40 8.58
CA ASP A 69 16.90 2.76 8.95
C ASP A 69 16.28 3.22 10.28
N GLY A 70 15.37 2.46 10.88
CA GLY A 70 14.70 2.81 12.13
C GLY A 70 13.66 1.77 12.54
N ALA A 71 12.80 2.10 13.50
CA ALA A 71 11.76 1.20 14.01
C ALA A 71 10.46 1.93 14.29
N PHE A 72 9.36 1.19 14.22
CA PHE A 72 8.03 1.69 14.53
C PHE A 72 7.15 0.62 15.18
N GLU A 73 6.14 1.05 15.91
CA GLU A 73 5.04 0.20 16.37
C GLU A 73 3.86 0.37 15.44
N LEU A 74 3.28 -0.75 15.00
CA LEU A 74 2.07 -0.82 14.18
C LEU A 74 0.92 -1.31 15.05
N ASN A 75 -0.17 -0.55 15.08
CA ASN A 75 -1.41 -0.95 15.74
C ASN A 75 -2.54 -0.96 14.71
N LEU A 76 -3.03 -2.14 14.36
CA LEU A 76 -4.15 -2.38 13.45
C LEU A 76 -5.37 -2.80 14.26
N LYS A 77 -6.52 -2.18 13.98
CA LYS A 77 -7.84 -2.61 14.44
C LYS A 77 -8.80 -2.65 13.26
N GLU A 78 -9.48 -3.77 13.10
CA GLU A 78 -10.47 -4.01 12.05
C GLU A 78 -11.79 -4.42 12.68
N GLU A 79 -12.86 -3.70 12.35
CA GLU A 79 -14.22 -3.97 12.80
C GLU A 79 -15.04 -4.48 11.61
N LEU A 80 -15.44 -5.75 11.68
CA LEU A 80 -16.13 -6.50 10.63
C LEU A 80 -17.63 -6.50 10.94
N GLN A 81 -18.41 -5.68 10.22
CA GLN A 81 -19.83 -5.45 10.47
C GLN A 81 -20.66 -5.80 9.23
N GLY A 82 -21.02 -7.07 9.08
CA GLY A 82 -21.86 -7.53 7.97
C GLY A 82 -21.24 -7.22 6.60
N SER A 83 -21.80 -6.26 5.88
CA SER A 83 -21.31 -5.83 4.56
C SER A 83 -20.25 -4.72 4.62
N LYS A 84 -19.83 -4.31 5.82
CA LYS A 84 -18.88 -3.22 6.03
C LYS A 84 -17.68 -3.69 6.84
N VAL A 85 -16.51 -3.15 6.53
CA VAL A 85 -15.30 -3.25 7.35
C VAL A 85 -14.73 -1.87 7.61
N LEU A 86 -14.45 -1.57 8.86
CA LEU A 86 -13.72 -0.37 9.26
C LEU A 86 -12.31 -0.77 9.70
N ARG A 87 -11.29 -0.29 8.99
CA ARG A 87 -9.88 -0.55 9.28
C ARG A 87 -9.24 0.70 9.82
N SER A 88 -8.67 0.63 11.02
CA SER A 88 -7.92 1.71 11.66
C SER A 88 -6.49 1.23 11.87
N VAL A 89 -5.51 1.97 11.35
CA VAL A 89 -4.09 1.60 11.45
C VAL A 89 -3.30 2.78 11.94
N THR A 90 -2.45 2.55 12.94
CA THR A 90 -1.55 3.55 13.49
C THR A 90 -0.11 3.06 13.36
N LEU A 91 0.79 3.95 12.97
CA LEU A 91 2.23 3.77 12.98
C LEU A 91 2.83 4.82 13.93
N ASN A 92 3.40 4.37 15.04
CA ASN A 92 4.12 5.18 16.00
C ASN A 92 5.63 5.05 15.75
N VAL A 93 6.31 6.15 15.43
CA VAL A 93 7.74 6.13 15.12
C VAL A 93 8.56 6.03 16.41
N LEU A 94 9.30 4.93 16.59
CA LEU A 94 10.09 4.67 17.79
C LEU A 94 11.53 5.18 17.67
N GLU A 95 12.04 5.23 16.44
CA GLU A 95 13.35 5.75 16.05
C GLU A 95 13.20 6.54 14.74
N ASP A 96 14.04 7.56 14.54
CA ASP A 96 14.05 8.35 13.30
C ASP A 96 14.03 7.42 12.07
N LEU A 97 13.11 7.67 11.14
CA LEU A 97 12.80 6.74 10.06
C LEU A 97 12.50 7.49 8.76
N PRO A 98 13.31 7.35 7.70
CA PRO A 98 12.93 7.81 6.38
C PRO A 98 11.80 6.92 5.83
N LEU A 99 10.65 7.49 5.50
CA LEU A 99 9.50 6.75 4.98
C LEU A 99 9.16 7.17 3.54
N MET A 100 9.02 6.18 2.65
CA MET A 100 8.57 6.40 1.26
C MET A 100 7.07 6.62 1.17
N ASP A 101 6.30 5.74 1.80
CA ASP A 101 4.85 5.78 1.84
C ASP A 101 4.32 4.92 2.99
N PHE A 102 3.06 5.15 3.36
CA PHE A 102 2.33 4.29 4.29
C PHE A 102 0.98 3.93 3.69
N VAL A 103 0.79 2.64 3.45
CA VAL A 103 -0.26 2.12 2.57
C VAL A 103 -1.18 1.18 3.34
N LEU A 104 -2.48 1.38 3.17
CA LEU A 104 -3.51 0.39 3.46
C LEU A 104 -4.01 -0.20 2.14
N ARG A 105 -3.74 -1.49 1.93
CA ARG A 105 -3.98 -2.19 0.66
C ARG A 105 -5.22 -3.07 0.75
N PHE A 106 -6.03 -3.00 -0.29
CA PHE A 106 -7.22 -3.82 -0.52
C PHE A 106 -7.08 -4.54 -1.86
N ARG A 107 -7.40 -5.83 -1.90
CA ARG A 107 -7.29 -6.66 -3.09
C ARG A 107 -8.62 -7.37 -3.34
N PHE A 108 -9.14 -7.23 -4.55
CA PHE A 108 -10.42 -7.77 -4.98
C PHE A 108 -10.23 -8.60 -6.23
N LYS A 109 -10.91 -9.73 -6.36
CA LYS A 109 -10.82 -10.54 -7.59
C LYS A 109 -11.57 -9.84 -8.71
N ASP A 110 -10.90 -9.60 -9.83
CA ASP A 110 -11.47 -8.79 -10.92
C ASP A 110 -12.65 -9.46 -11.63
N GLY A 111 -12.78 -10.79 -11.54
CA GLY A 111 -13.90 -11.55 -12.07
C GLY A 111 -15.28 -11.09 -11.54
N TYR A 112 -15.34 -10.46 -10.37
CA TYR A 112 -16.58 -9.91 -9.81
C TYR A 112 -16.83 -8.45 -10.17
N PHE A 113 -15.80 -7.71 -10.61
CA PHE A 113 -15.83 -6.26 -10.79
C PHE A 113 -15.31 -5.86 -12.16
N LYS A 114 -16.20 -5.44 -13.05
CA LYS A 114 -15.85 -5.11 -14.43
C LYS A 114 -15.11 -3.78 -14.55
N LYS A 115 -15.37 -2.85 -13.63
CA LYS A 115 -14.85 -1.48 -13.70
C LYS A 115 -14.43 -0.97 -12.33
N ALA A 116 -13.45 -0.07 -12.33
CA ALA A 116 -13.12 0.78 -11.20
C ALA A 116 -13.46 2.24 -11.54
N GLU A 117 -13.99 2.98 -10.57
CA GLU A 117 -14.24 4.41 -10.65
C GLU A 117 -13.43 5.13 -9.56
N ILE A 118 -12.67 6.15 -9.97
CA ILE A 118 -11.86 6.98 -9.07
C ILE A 118 -11.77 8.40 -9.64
N SER A 119 -12.05 9.41 -8.81
CA SER A 119 -12.01 10.82 -9.22
C SER A 119 -12.79 11.12 -10.51
N GLY A 120 -13.95 10.48 -10.71
CA GLY A 120 -14.81 10.61 -11.91
C GLY A 120 -14.30 9.88 -13.16
N ASN A 121 -13.15 9.20 -13.09
CA ASN A 121 -12.59 8.41 -14.18
C ASN A 121 -12.97 6.95 -14.05
N ASN A 122 -13.20 6.28 -15.18
CA ASN A 122 -13.55 4.86 -15.24
C ASN A 122 -12.43 4.05 -15.87
N PHE A 123 -12.08 2.92 -15.25
CA PHE A 123 -11.06 1.99 -15.72
C PHE A 123 -11.63 0.58 -15.84
N THR A 124 -11.24 -0.12 -16.90
CA THR A 124 -11.53 -1.56 -17.07
C THR A 124 -10.32 -2.40 -16.68
N ALA A 125 -10.54 -3.64 -16.28
CA ALA A 125 -9.44 -4.55 -15.95
C ALA A 125 -8.59 -4.79 -17.20
N ASP A 126 -7.35 -4.30 -17.20
CA ASP A 126 -6.43 -4.31 -18.35
C ASP A 126 -5.11 -5.04 -18.05
N ASN A 127 -4.92 -5.49 -16.81
CA ASN A 127 -3.71 -6.15 -16.32
C ASN A 127 -2.42 -5.33 -16.57
N SER A 128 -2.50 -3.99 -16.68
CA SER A 128 -1.38 -3.14 -17.15
C SER A 128 -0.36 -2.76 -16.07
N ASN A 129 -0.65 -3.05 -14.80
CA ASN A 129 0.14 -2.58 -13.65
C ASN A 129 0.33 -1.05 -13.59
N ILE A 130 -0.46 -0.27 -14.32
CA ILE A 130 -0.39 1.19 -14.28
C ILE A 130 -1.15 1.69 -13.05
N TYR A 131 -0.57 2.67 -12.36
CA TYR A 131 -1.13 3.20 -11.13
C TYR A 131 -2.00 4.41 -11.42
N HIS A 132 -3.32 4.26 -11.31
CA HIS A 132 -4.28 5.35 -11.44
C HIS A 132 -4.46 6.00 -10.07
N GLN A 133 -3.59 6.96 -9.75
CA GLN A 133 -3.53 7.63 -8.45
C GLN A 133 -4.11 9.04 -8.51
N PHE A 134 -4.99 9.38 -7.57
CA PHE A 134 -5.66 10.67 -7.48
C PHE A 134 -5.78 11.15 -6.03
N SER A 135 -5.79 12.47 -5.82
CA SER A 135 -6.12 13.08 -4.54
C SER A 135 -7.65 13.11 -4.37
N THR A 136 -8.18 11.99 -3.88
CA THR A 136 -9.60 11.75 -3.58
C THR A 136 -9.67 10.80 -2.40
N ASP A 137 -10.76 10.78 -1.65
CA ASP A 137 -10.97 9.93 -0.48
C ASP A 137 -11.58 8.56 -0.84
N GLU A 138 -12.11 8.37 -2.04
CA GLU A 138 -12.86 7.17 -2.39
C GLU A 138 -12.49 6.50 -3.72
N VAL A 139 -12.70 5.19 -3.77
CA VAL A 139 -12.65 4.35 -4.98
C VAL A 139 -13.82 3.39 -4.97
N LYS A 140 -14.46 3.23 -6.13
CA LYS A 140 -15.55 2.26 -6.32
C LYS A 140 -15.12 1.14 -7.25
N LEU A 141 -15.50 -0.09 -6.94
CA LEU A 141 -15.48 -1.20 -7.90
C LEU A 141 -16.92 -1.57 -8.24
N LEU A 142 -17.22 -1.66 -9.53
CA LEU A 142 -18.56 -1.88 -10.05
C LEU A 142 -18.64 -3.28 -10.67
N GLY A 143 -19.49 -4.11 -10.09
CA GLY A 143 -19.76 -5.48 -10.53
C GLY A 143 -21.17 -5.66 -11.11
N GLU A 144 -21.47 -6.89 -11.52
CA GLU A 144 -22.83 -7.28 -11.92
C GLU A 144 -23.73 -7.50 -10.71
N ARG A 145 -23.21 -8.18 -9.68
CA ARG A 145 -23.94 -8.54 -8.45
C ARG A 145 -23.57 -7.66 -7.25
N TYR A 146 -22.31 -7.25 -7.17
CA TYR A 146 -21.77 -6.55 -6.01
C TYR A 146 -21.05 -5.28 -6.43
N ASN A 147 -21.12 -4.26 -5.59
CA ASN A 147 -20.29 -3.08 -5.67
C ASN A 147 -19.44 -2.96 -4.41
N ILE A 148 -18.26 -2.37 -4.55
CA ILE A 148 -17.37 -2.03 -3.44
C ILE A 148 -17.19 -0.52 -3.42
N LEU A 149 -17.26 0.06 -2.23
CA LEU A 149 -16.77 1.42 -1.95
C LEU A 149 -15.66 1.31 -0.91
N VAL A 150 -14.46 1.77 -1.25
CA VAL A 150 -13.36 1.99 -0.30
C VAL A 150 -13.25 3.48 -0.07
N LYS A 151 -13.37 3.93 1.18
CA LYS A 151 -13.39 5.35 1.55
C LYS A 151 -12.49 5.65 2.73
N VAL A 152 -11.62 6.64 2.59
CA VAL A 152 -10.85 7.22 3.70
C VAL A 152 -11.78 8.05 4.57
N VAL A 153 -11.83 7.72 5.86
CA VAL A 153 -12.60 8.43 6.88
C VAL A 153 -11.71 9.37 7.68
N GLU A 154 -10.46 8.96 7.94
CA GLU A 154 -9.48 9.73 8.70
C GLU A 154 -8.07 9.48 8.14
N PHE A 155 -7.29 10.55 8.10
CA PHE A 155 -5.87 10.56 7.77
C PHE A 155 -5.19 11.53 8.75
N VAL A 156 -4.20 11.04 9.49
CA VAL A 156 -3.33 11.87 10.33
C VAL A 156 -1.89 11.57 9.95
N ALA A 157 -1.14 12.60 9.61
CA ALA A 157 0.29 12.51 9.33
C ALA A 157 0.91 13.91 9.49
N PRO A 158 2.25 14.02 9.57
CA PRO A 158 2.93 15.30 9.38
C PRO A 158 2.48 15.98 8.08
N ASP A 159 2.46 17.31 8.07
CA ASP A 159 2.04 18.15 6.93
C ASP A 159 2.82 17.91 5.62
N ARG A 160 3.97 17.23 5.73
CA ARG A 160 4.85 16.78 4.65
C ARG A 160 4.28 15.60 3.84
N PHE A 161 3.26 14.91 4.35
CA PHE A 161 2.53 13.88 3.64
C PHE A 161 1.21 14.41 3.07
N GLU A 162 0.77 13.79 1.99
CA GLU A 162 -0.58 13.92 1.46
C GLU A 162 -1.25 12.55 1.31
N GLN A 163 -2.58 12.58 1.35
CA GLN A 163 -3.43 11.42 1.12
C GLN A 163 -3.75 11.31 -0.37
N ASN A 164 -3.57 10.11 -0.92
CA ASN A 164 -4.02 9.77 -2.26
C ASN A 164 -4.71 8.40 -2.23
N MET A 165 -5.69 8.22 -3.11
CA MET A 165 -6.24 6.91 -3.43
C MET A 165 -5.69 6.44 -4.76
N TYR A 166 -5.54 5.14 -4.92
CA TYR A 166 -5.05 4.53 -6.13
C TYR A 166 -5.82 3.27 -6.47
N VAL A 167 -5.94 2.99 -7.76
CA VAL A 167 -6.41 1.70 -8.28
C VAL A 167 -5.55 1.19 -9.44
N ARG A 168 -5.36 -0.13 -9.52
CA ARG A 168 -4.85 -0.82 -10.70
C ARG A 168 -5.49 -2.18 -10.89
N SER A 169 -5.42 -2.70 -12.12
CA SER A 169 -5.64 -4.11 -12.42
C SER A 169 -4.31 -4.81 -12.69
N ARG A 170 -4.09 -5.95 -12.03
CA ARG A 170 -2.98 -6.87 -12.34
C ARG A 170 -3.32 -8.28 -11.85
N ASN A 171 -2.82 -9.34 -12.48
CA ASN A 171 -2.90 -10.71 -11.99
C ASN A 171 -4.32 -11.18 -11.61
N LYS A 172 -5.34 -10.77 -12.37
CA LYS A 172 -6.76 -11.07 -12.11
C LYS A 172 -7.30 -10.46 -10.80
N GLU A 173 -6.74 -9.34 -10.38
CA GLU A 173 -7.20 -8.58 -9.22
C GLU A 173 -7.23 -7.08 -9.49
N TRP A 174 -8.20 -6.43 -8.86
CA TRP A 174 -8.18 -5.02 -8.57
C TRP A 174 -7.44 -4.78 -7.26
N ILE A 175 -6.53 -3.82 -7.28
CA ILE A 175 -5.74 -3.44 -6.12
C ILE A 175 -6.02 -1.98 -5.85
N ILE A 176 -6.54 -1.68 -4.67
CA ILE A 176 -6.84 -0.33 -4.19
C ILE A 176 -5.93 -0.03 -3.01
N HIS A 177 -5.25 1.12 -3.04
CA HIS A 177 -4.49 1.62 -1.89
C HIS A 177 -5.08 2.94 -1.40
N ALA A 178 -5.25 3.05 -0.09
CA ALA A 178 -5.16 4.34 0.59
C ALA A 178 -3.68 4.57 0.90
N ARG A 179 -3.08 5.63 0.35
CA ARG A 179 -1.62 5.85 0.37
C ARG A 179 -1.27 7.22 0.93
N MET A 180 -0.37 7.23 1.92
CA MET A 180 0.29 8.43 2.40
C MET A 180 1.53 8.59 1.55
N ILE A 181 1.63 9.66 0.80
CA ILE A 181 2.76 9.90 -0.10
C ILE A 181 3.43 11.25 0.24
N PRO A 182 4.77 11.35 0.14
CA PRO A 182 5.48 12.59 0.36
C PRO A 182 5.06 13.69 -0.62
N LYS A 183 4.71 14.88 -0.10
CA LYS A 183 4.46 16.09 -0.93
C LYS A 183 5.75 16.61 -1.58
N PHE A 184 6.86 16.44 -0.89
CA PHE A 184 8.20 16.79 -1.35
C PHE A 184 9.20 15.73 -0.88
N SER A 185 10.46 15.89 -1.24
CA SER A 185 11.51 14.93 -0.93
C SER A 185 12.56 15.59 -0.05
N GLU A 186 12.67 15.12 1.19
CA GLU A 186 13.79 15.49 2.09
C GLU A 186 14.99 14.59 1.82
N ARG A 187 14.70 13.33 1.52
CA ARG A 187 15.64 12.35 1.00
C ARG A 187 15.05 11.71 -0.25
N SER A 188 15.90 11.39 -1.22
CA SER A 188 15.54 10.58 -2.38
C SER A 188 16.40 9.34 -2.44
N VAL A 189 15.84 8.24 -2.95
CA VAL A 189 16.55 6.97 -3.14
C VAL A 189 16.24 6.40 -4.51
N ILE A 190 17.23 5.81 -5.17
CA ILE A 190 17.00 4.95 -6.33
C ILE A 190 17.04 3.49 -5.89
N LYS A 191 15.93 2.77 -6.07
CA LYS A 191 15.77 1.35 -5.76
C LYS A 191 15.70 0.50 -7.03
N LEU A 192 16.21 -0.72 -6.95
CA LEU A 192 16.14 -1.73 -8.00
C LEU A 192 14.92 -2.63 -7.72
N CYS A 193 13.80 -2.33 -8.36
CA CYS A 193 12.50 -2.94 -8.07
C CYS A 193 12.23 -4.19 -8.92
N SER A 194 13.13 -5.16 -8.90
CA SER A 194 12.92 -6.48 -9.51
C SER A 194 13.00 -7.58 -8.48
N ILE A 195 12.51 -8.77 -8.83
CA ILE A 195 12.52 -9.94 -7.94
C ILE A 195 13.94 -10.33 -7.49
N TRP A 196 14.94 -10.09 -8.33
CA TRP A 196 16.34 -10.39 -8.04
C TRP A 196 16.97 -9.43 -7.04
N PHE A 197 16.55 -8.16 -7.09
CA PHE A 197 17.09 -7.12 -6.22
C PHE A 197 16.21 -6.87 -5.00
N MET A 198 14.97 -7.36 -4.98
CA MET A 198 14.03 -7.21 -3.88
C MET A 198 13.99 -5.77 -3.37
N THR A 199 13.87 -4.77 -4.26
CA THR A 199 13.87 -3.32 -3.96
C THR A 199 15.14 -2.73 -3.33
N ARG A 200 16.30 -3.41 -3.45
CA ARG A 200 17.58 -2.91 -2.91
C ARG A 200 17.93 -1.52 -3.46
N PRO A 201 18.39 -0.59 -2.61
CA PRO A 201 18.86 0.72 -3.06
C PRO A 201 20.22 0.61 -3.74
N ILE A 202 20.48 1.49 -4.70
CA ILE A 202 21.86 1.73 -5.14
C ILE A 202 22.61 2.54 -4.06
N PRO A 203 23.95 2.51 -4.03
CA PRO A 203 24.73 3.32 -3.11
C PRO A 203 24.25 4.78 -3.05
N LYS A 204 24.15 5.33 -1.82
CA LYS A 204 23.57 6.67 -1.59
C LYS A 204 24.22 7.73 -2.46
N PHE A 205 25.56 7.74 -2.54
CA PHE A 205 26.29 8.72 -3.36
C PHE A 205 25.91 8.66 -4.85
N LEU A 206 25.60 7.47 -5.39
CA LEU A 206 25.13 7.33 -6.77
C LEU A 206 23.70 7.85 -6.92
N SER A 207 22.81 7.57 -5.96
CA SER A 207 21.46 8.16 -5.95
C SER A 207 21.55 9.70 -5.95
N ASP A 208 22.37 10.26 -5.07
CA ASP A 208 22.56 11.70 -4.94
C ASP A 208 23.13 12.32 -6.23
N ILE A 209 24.11 11.68 -6.87
CA ILE A 209 24.69 12.17 -8.13
C ILE A 209 23.69 12.09 -9.28
N LEU A 210 23.02 10.95 -9.45
CA LEU A 210 22.09 10.72 -10.57
C LEU A 210 20.86 11.63 -10.48
N LEU A 211 20.32 11.83 -9.28
CA LEU A 211 19.11 12.61 -9.07
C LEU A 211 19.33 14.13 -9.06
N LYS A 212 20.59 14.62 -9.09
CA LYS A 212 20.89 16.02 -9.41
C LYS A 212 20.43 16.40 -10.82
N SER A 213 20.45 15.45 -11.76
CA SER A 213 19.92 15.67 -13.10
C SER A 213 18.39 15.60 -13.09
N SER A 214 17.74 16.71 -13.43
CA SER A 214 16.27 16.78 -13.54
C SER A 214 15.72 15.79 -14.58
N TYR A 215 16.47 15.54 -15.66
CA TYR A 215 16.13 14.57 -16.68
C TYR A 215 16.11 13.15 -16.11
N ILE A 216 17.19 12.72 -15.43
CA ILE A 216 17.29 11.38 -14.85
C ILE A 216 16.24 11.22 -13.75
N LYS A 217 16.08 12.22 -12.87
CA LYS A 217 15.06 12.23 -11.83
C LYS A 217 13.68 12.00 -12.45
N LYS A 218 13.27 12.80 -13.44
CA LYS A 218 11.98 12.64 -14.14
C LYS A 218 11.83 11.27 -14.80
N MET A 219 12.91 10.72 -15.35
CA MET A 219 12.89 9.41 -16.01
C MET A 219 12.67 8.27 -15.01
N LEU A 220 13.21 8.37 -13.80
CA LEU A 220 13.17 7.30 -12.79
C LEU A 220 12.02 7.46 -11.77
N TRP A 221 11.48 8.67 -11.61
CA TRP A 221 10.46 9.00 -10.60
C TRP A 221 9.20 8.13 -10.74
N TYR A 222 8.96 7.25 -9.76
CA TYR A 222 7.84 6.29 -9.77
C TYR A 222 7.71 5.52 -11.10
N ARG A 223 8.83 5.21 -11.74
CA ARG A 223 8.85 4.74 -13.14
C ARG A 223 8.05 3.46 -13.37
N GLY A 224 8.17 2.49 -12.47
CA GLY A 224 7.49 1.20 -12.49
C GLY A 224 6.00 1.30 -12.20
N GLU A 225 5.55 2.40 -11.58
CA GLU A 225 4.13 2.68 -11.32
C GLU A 225 3.48 3.44 -12.49
N ARG A 226 4.22 4.36 -13.12
CA ARG A 226 3.69 5.30 -14.11
C ARG A 226 3.95 4.89 -15.56
N ASN A 227 5.14 4.38 -15.86
CA ASN A 227 5.55 4.05 -17.22
C ASN A 227 6.60 2.92 -17.21
N PRO A 228 6.19 1.68 -16.94
CA PRO A 228 7.12 0.55 -16.81
C PRO A 228 8.11 0.45 -17.98
N PHE A 229 9.36 0.07 -17.68
CA PHE A 229 10.36 -0.08 -18.74
C PHE A 229 9.94 -1.16 -19.74
N LYS A 230 10.04 -0.84 -21.04
CA LYS A 230 9.80 -1.81 -22.13
C LYS A 230 11.04 -2.65 -22.44
N SER A 231 12.23 -2.06 -22.27
CA SER A 231 13.52 -2.73 -22.47
C SER A 231 13.66 -3.96 -21.56
N ARG A 232 14.12 -5.09 -22.12
CA ARG A 232 14.37 -6.32 -21.35
C ARG A 232 15.42 -6.11 -20.27
N LEU A 233 16.53 -5.44 -20.60
CA LEU A 233 17.60 -5.14 -19.65
C LEU A 233 17.09 -4.26 -18.49
N MET A 234 16.36 -3.20 -18.82
CA MET A 234 15.85 -2.28 -17.80
C MET A 234 14.75 -2.92 -16.93
N ARG A 235 14.03 -3.93 -17.42
CA ARG A 235 13.10 -4.72 -16.58
C ARG A 235 13.80 -5.63 -15.58
N VAL A 236 15.04 -6.06 -15.86
CA VAL A 236 15.83 -6.88 -14.92
C VAL A 236 16.24 -6.07 -13.70
N PHE A 237 16.67 -4.82 -13.88
CA PHE A 237 17.06 -3.95 -12.78
C PHE A 237 15.89 -3.15 -12.21
N ASN A 238 14.98 -2.71 -13.08
CA ASN A 238 13.82 -1.86 -12.81
C ASN A 238 14.15 -0.71 -11.82
N PRO A 239 15.07 0.21 -12.18
CA PRO A 239 15.45 1.30 -11.31
C PRO A 239 14.31 2.31 -11.15
N ASN A 240 14.01 2.67 -9.91
CA ASN A 240 12.93 3.58 -9.55
C ASN A 240 13.41 4.58 -8.51
N ALA A 241 13.15 5.87 -8.76
CA ALA A 241 13.43 6.92 -7.81
C ALA A 241 12.18 7.22 -6.97
N PHE A 242 12.38 7.36 -5.66
CA PHE A 242 11.31 7.61 -4.70
C PHE A 242 11.68 8.79 -3.78
N PRO A 243 10.72 9.69 -3.49
CA PRO A 243 10.83 10.63 -2.38
C PRO A 243 10.67 9.91 -1.05
N MET A 244 11.24 10.50 0.00
CA MET A 244 11.07 10.08 1.37
C MET A 244 10.96 11.30 2.28
N ILE A 245 10.20 11.15 3.35
CA ILE A 245 10.13 12.09 4.47
C ILE A 245 10.90 11.49 5.65
N GLU A 246 11.75 12.28 6.29
CA GLU A 246 12.46 11.89 7.51
C GLU A 246 11.51 12.08 8.69
N LEU A 247 10.90 10.98 9.15
CA LEU A 247 10.09 10.98 10.35
C LEU A 247 10.99 11.01 11.59
N LYS A 248 10.53 11.69 12.63
CA LYS A 248 11.20 11.76 13.93
C LYS A 248 10.57 10.80 14.91
N LYS A 249 11.37 10.33 15.87
CA LYS A 249 10.84 9.61 17.03
C LYS A 249 9.66 10.39 17.65
N GLY A 250 8.53 9.71 17.82
CA GLY A 250 7.28 10.29 18.32
C GLY A 250 6.33 10.80 17.23
N ASP A 251 6.74 10.83 15.96
CA ASP A 251 5.82 11.08 14.86
C ASP A 251 4.76 9.97 14.78
N LEU A 252 3.56 10.36 14.36
CA LEU A 252 2.39 9.51 14.28
C LEU A 252 1.82 9.53 12.85
N LEU A 253 1.52 8.35 12.31
CA LEU A 253 0.75 8.21 11.08
C LEU A 253 -0.48 7.35 11.36
N LYS A 254 -1.66 7.80 10.94
CA LYS A 254 -2.92 7.11 11.17
C LYS A 254 -3.80 7.06 9.94
N TRP A 255 -4.33 5.88 9.68
CA TRP A 255 -5.41 5.62 8.75
C TRP A 255 -6.68 5.24 9.48
N LYS A 256 -7.81 5.70 8.96
CA LYS A 256 -9.11 5.08 9.15
C LYS A 256 -9.80 4.98 7.80
N VAL A 257 -10.04 3.76 7.33
CA VAL A 257 -10.59 3.48 6.01
C VAL A 257 -11.73 2.50 6.15
N GLU A 258 -12.83 2.82 5.48
CA GLU A 258 -14.03 2.01 5.43
C GLU A 258 -14.11 1.30 4.08
N CYS A 259 -14.47 0.02 4.10
CA CYS A 259 -14.85 -0.74 2.91
C CYS A 259 -16.31 -1.16 3.05
N ILE A 260 -17.15 -0.82 2.09
CA ILE A 260 -18.57 -1.19 2.04
C ILE A 260 -18.80 -2.06 0.82
N VAL A 261 -19.45 -3.20 1.04
CA VAL A 261 -19.97 -4.10 0.03
C VAL A 261 -21.48 -3.85 -0.09
N SER A 262 -21.98 -3.65 -1.30
CA SER A 262 -23.42 -3.56 -1.56
C SER A 262 -23.83 -4.51 -2.66
N GLU A 263 -25.03 -5.07 -2.54
CA GLU A 263 -25.68 -5.81 -3.62
C GLU A 263 -26.28 -4.82 -4.61
N ARG A 264 -26.34 -5.20 -5.89
CA ARG A 264 -26.91 -4.41 -6.97
C ARG A 264 -28.34 -4.82 -7.29
#